data_AF-A0A6J6DCB8-F1
#
_entry.id   AF-A0A6J6DCB8-F1
#
_cell.length_a   1.000
_cell.length_b   1.000
_cell.length_c   1.000
_cell.angle_alpha   90.00
_cell.angle_beta   90.00
_cell.angle_gamma   90.00
#
_symmetry.space_group_name_H-M   'P 1'
#
loop_
_entity.id
_entity.type
_entity.pdbx_description
1 polymer ?
#
loop_
_entity_poly.entity_id
_entity_poly.type
_entity_poly.pdbx_seq_one_letter_code
_entity_poly.pdbx_strand_id
1 'polypeptide(L)'
;MKKELAAKYPNVKVVATAYGLDKPEESTTETQGLIQKYPTIKAIVAPTSVGIVAAAKYVSGSASKGKVFVTGLGLPNDMKTYIKDGSGAQASLWDVENFGYVSVQIANSIVNKKQSVKVGAKIASGKGDKGLKTRTVTKGAVGNEVILGPATVFTAANVDQFNF
;
A
#
# COMPACT_ATOMS: atom_id res chain seq x y z
N MET A 1 -2.54 -10.75 6.30
CA MET A 1 -3.93 -10.78 5.77
C MET A 1 -4.71 -12.02 6.21
N LYS A 2 -4.40 -13.25 5.74
CA LYS A 2 -5.20 -14.46 6.03
C LYS A 2 -5.49 -14.69 7.52
N LYS A 3 -4.48 -14.53 8.39
CA LYS A 3 -4.64 -14.64 9.85
C LYS A 3 -5.61 -13.61 10.43
N GLU A 4 -5.49 -12.34 10.03
CA GLU A 4 -6.40 -11.27 10.48
C GLU A 4 -7.83 -11.49 10.00
N LEU A 5 -8.02 -11.92 8.74
CA LEU A 5 -9.32 -12.26 8.19
C LEU A 5 -9.97 -13.41 8.96
N ALA A 6 -9.24 -14.49 9.22
CA ALA A 6 -9.77 -15.62 9.97
C ALA A 6 -10.20 -15.24 11.40
N ALA A 7 -9.48 -14.32 12.04
CA ALA A 7 -9.77 -13.87 13.39
C ALA A 7 -10.95 -12.88 13.48
N LYS A 8 -11.03 -11.91 12.56
CA LYS A 8 -11.99 -10.79 12.66
C LYS A 8 -13.16 -10.89 11.68
N TYR A 9 -12.99 -11.62 10.59
CA TYR A 9 -13.95 -11.72 9.48
C TYR A 9 -14.09 -13.18 9.03
N PRO A 10 -14.53 -14.11 9.90
CA PRO A 10 -14.52 -15.56 9.63
C PRO A 10 -15.37 -15.96 8.41
N ASN A 11 -16.33 -15.12 8.01
CA ASN A 11 -17.18 -15.34 6.84
C ASN A 11 -16.52 -14.92 5.51
N VAL A 12 -15.38 -14.23 5.55
CA VAL A 12 -14.62 -13.83 4.35
C VAL A 12 -13.77 -15.00 3.88
N LYS A 13 -14.03 -15.46 2.65
CA LYS A 13 -13.27 -16.55 2.00
C LYS A 13 -12.26 -15.99 1.01
N VAL A 14 -10.98 -16.34 1.19
CA VAL A 14 -9.93 -16.06 0.20
C VAL A 14 -9.98 -17.16 -0.87
N VAL A 15 -10.58 -16.86 -2.01
CA VAL A 15 -10.82 -17.85 -3.08
C VAL A 15 -9.59 -18.10 -3.96
N ALA A 16 -8.66 -17.15 -4.04
CA ALA A 16 -7.44 -17.27 -4.83
C ALA A 16 -6.33 -16.31 -4.35
N THR A 17 -5.13 -16.55 -4.85
CA THR A 17 -4.01 -15.62 -4.83
C THR A 17 -3.41 -15.63 -6.23
N ALA A 18 -3.23 -14.45 -6.81
CA ALA A 18 -2.75 -14.23 -8.16
C ALA A 18 -1.50 -13.33 -8.14
N TYR A 19 -0.68 -13.40 -9.18
CA TYR A 19 0.61 -12.73 -9.24
C TYR A 19 0.74 -11.92 -10.52
N GLY A 20 0.56 -10.60 -10.42
CA GLY A 20 0.76 -9.67 -11.54
C GLY A 20 2.22 -9.26 -11.77
N LEU A 21 3.15 -9.72 -10.93
CA LEU A 21 4.61 -9.54 -11.06
C LEU A 21 5.07 -8.08 -11.20
N ASP A 22 4.33 -7.13 -10.64
CA ASP A 22 4.52 -5.69 -10.82
C ASP A 22 4.56 -5.25 -12.30
N LYS A 23 3.78 -5.95 -13.14
CA LYS A 23 3.61 -5.60 -14.55
C LYS A 23 2.14 -5.31 -14.86
N PRO A 24 1.84 -4.19 -15.56
CA PRO A 24 0.46 -3.79 -15.82
C PRO A 24 -0.36 -4.81 -16.63
N GLU A 25 0.24 -5.40 -17.66
CA GLU A 25 -0.45 -6.35 -18.55
C GLU A 25 -0.79 -7.64 -17.81
N GLU A 26 0.19 -8.26 -17.17
CA GLU A 26 -0.02 -9.47 -16.36
C GLU A 26 -1.01 -9.23 -15.22
N SER A 27 -0.92 -8.08 -14.54
CA SER A 27 -1.88 -7.71 -13.48
C SER A 27 -3.31 -7.57 -14.01
N THR A 28 -3.48 -7.06 -15.23
CA THR A 28 -4.79 -6.94 -15.89
C THR A 28 -5.33 -8.33 -16.25
N THR A 29 -4.50 -9.19 -16.84
CA THR A 29 -4.85 -10.57 -17.18
C THR A 29 -5.26 -11.37 -15.95
N GLU A 30 -4.51 -11.26 -14.85
CA GLU A 30 -4.86 -11.92 -13.58
C GLU A 30 -6.19 -11.38 -13.02
N THR A 31 -6.43 -10.07 -13.07
CA THR A 31 -7.70 -9.47 -12.63
C THR A 31 -8.88 -10.02 -13.41
N GLN A 32 -8.76 -10.06 -14.74
CA GLN A 32 -9.77 -10.64 -15.63
C GLN A 32 -10.01 -12.12 -15.30
N GLY A 33 -8.94 -12.90 -15.19
CA GLY A 33 -9.01 -14.32 -14.88
C GLY A 33 -9.68 -14.61 -13.54
N LEU A 34 -9.39 -13.81 -12.51
CA LEU A 34 -10.04 -13.90 -11.20
C LEU A 34 -11.55 -13.65 -11.29
N ILE A 35 -11.97 -12.58 -11.97
CA ILE A 35 -13.39 -12.23 -12.10
C ILE A 35 -14.15 -13.29 -12.91
N GLN A 36 -13.55 -13.80 -13.99
CA GLN A 36 -14.15 -14.86 -14.81
C GLN A 36 -14.27 -16.18 -14.06
N LYS A 37 -13.21 -16.59 -13.34
CA LYS A 37 -13.17 -17.86 -12.61
C LYS A 37 -14.04 -17.84 -11.35
N TYR A 38 -14.20 -16.67 -10.72
CA TYR A 38 -14.96 -16.49 -9.49
C TYR A 38 -16.04 -15.43 -9.66
N PRO A 39 -17.17 -15.72 -10.34
CA PRO A 39 -18.20 -14.72 -10.64
C PRO A 39 -18.88 -14.14 -9.39
N THR A 40 -18.74 -14.78 -8.23
CA THR A 40 -19.23 -14.31 -6.94
C THR A 40 -18.22 -13.49 -6.14
N ILE A 41 -17.01 -13.27 -6.67
CA ILE A 41 -15.96 -12.47 -6.03
C ILE A 41 -16.49 -11.06 -5.74
N LYS A 42 -16.25 -10.58 -4.51
CA LYS A 42 -16.72 -9.27 -4.05
C LYS A 42 -15.60 -8.25 -3.95
N ALA A 43 -14.37 -8.69 -3.74
CA ALA A 43 -13.24 -7.79 -3.57
C ALA A 43 -11.95 -8.41 -4.13
N ILE A 44 -11.12 -7.54 -4.71
CA ILE A 44 -9.73 -7.81 -5.04
C ILE A 44 -8.86 -6.95 -4.12
N VAL A 45 -7.96 -7.60 -3.38
CA VAL A 45 -6.97 -6.92 -2.53
C VAL A 45 -5.61 -7.00 -3.22
N ALA A 46 -5.13 -5.89 -3.77
CA ALA A 46 -3.90 -5.77 -4.53
C ALA A 46 -2.86 -4.93 -3.75
N PRO A 47 -2.06 -5.53 -2.84
CA PRO A 47 -1.08 -4.81 -2.03
C PRO A 47 0.20 -4.48 -2.82
N THR A 48 0.05 -3.86 -4.00
CA THR A 48 1.10 -3.45 -4.94
C THR A 48 0.59 -2.23 -5.72
N SER A 49 1.48 -1.25 -5.97
CA SER A 49 1.16 -0.04 -6.72
C SER A 49 0.78 -0.32 -8.18
N VAL A 50 1.42 -1.31 -8.81
CA VAL A 50 1.11 -1.66 -10.20
C VAL A 50 -0.18 -2.49 -10.28
N GLY A 51 -0.30 -3.50 -9.42
CA GLY A 51 -1.44 -4.41 -9.45
C GLY A 51 -2.76 -3.74 -9.12
N ILE A 52 -2.78 -2.79 -8.17
CA ILE A 52 -4.02 -2.08 -7.81
C ILE A 52 -4.53 -1.20 -8.95
N VAL A 53 -3.64 -0.51 -9.66
CA VAL A 53 -4.00 0.38 -10.78
C VAL A 53 -4.56 -0.44 -11.93
N ALA A 54 -3.91 -1.55 -12.27
CA ALA A 54 -4.39 -2.47 -13.29
C ALA A 54 -5.77 -3.05 -12.94
N ALA A 55 -5.95 -3.50 -11.69
CA ALA A 55 -7.21 -4.06 -11.22
C ALA A 55 -8.34 -3.01 -11.22
N ALA A 56 -8.07 -1.81 -10.70
CA ALA A 56 -9.04 -0.72 -10.66
C ALA A 56 -9.44 -0.24 -12.06
N LYS A 57 -8.47 -0.11 -12.97
CA LYS A 57 -8.72 0.22 -14.38
C LYS A 57 -9.62 -0.81 -15.06
N TYR A 58 -9.30 -2.10 -14.90
CA TYR A 58 -10.11 -3.17 -15.48
C TYR A 58 -11.54 -3.20 -14.91
N VAL A 59 -11.68 -3.10 -13.58
CA VAL A 59 -13.00 -3.09 -12.94
C VAL A 59 -13.82 -1.88 -13.38
N SER A 60 -13.22 -0.69 -13.43
CA SER A 60 -13.91 0.53 -13.85
C SER A 60 -14.40 0.46 -15.30
N GLY A 61 -13.63 -0.16 -16.20
CA GLY A 61 -14.00 -0.31 -17.61
C GLY A 61 -14.89 -1.51 -17.94
N SER A 62 -15.22 -2.37 -16.97
CA SER A 62 -15.92 -3.63 -17.24
C SER A 62 -17.32 -3.68 -16.62
N ALA A 63 -18.08 -4.72 -16.97
CA ALA A 63 -19.39 -5.02 -16.37
C ALA A 63 -19.34 -5.29 -14.85
N SER A 64 -18.13 -5.36 -14.28
CA SER A 64 -17.86 -5.53 -12.84
C SER A 64 -17.84 -4.22 -12.06
N LYS A 65 -17.90 -3.06 -12.75
CA LYS A 65 -17.94 -1.75 -12.10
C LYS A 65 -19.08 -1.70 -11.06
N GLY A 66 -18.74 -1.28 -9.84
CA GLY A 66 -19.68 -1.22 -8.71
C GLY A 66 -20.12 -2.58 -8.15
N LYS A 67 -19.61 -3.69 -8.68
CA LYS A 67 -19.93 -5.07 -8.23
C LYS A 67 -18.74 -5.75 -7.56
N VAL A 68 -17.53 -5.47 -8.04
CA VAL A 68 -16.27 -5.97 -7.48
C VAL A 68 -15.48 -4.78 -6.95
N PHE A 69 -15.23 -4.75 -5.65
CA PHE A 69 -14.43 -3.70 -5.03
C PHE A 69 -12.93 -3.97 -5.23
N VAL A 70 -12.14 -2.91 -5.38
CA VAL A 70 -10.67 -3.02 -5.48
C VAL A 70 -10.05 -2.23 -4.35
N THR A 71 -9.19 -2.86 -3.55
CA THR A 71 -8.43 -2.18 -2.50
C THR A 71 -6.99 -2.64 -2.45
N GLY A 72 -6.10 -1.88 -1.82
CA GLY A 72 -4.70 -2.24 -1.72
C GLY A 72 -3.76 -1.06 -1.52
N LEU A 73 -2.55 -1.19 -2.06
CA LEU A 73 -1.48 -0.20 -1.91
C LEU A 73 -1.24 0.53 -3.22
N GLY A 74 -1.63 1.80 -3.33
CA GLY A 74 -1.54 2.56 -4.59
C GLY A 74 -1.18 4.01 -4.39
N LEU A 75 -0.45 4.57 -5.37
CA LEU A 75 -0.09 5.99 -5.38
C LEU A 75 -1.36 6.83 -5.55
N PRO A 76 -1.53 7.93 -4.81
CA PRO A 76 -2.73 8.76 -4.91
C PRO A 76 -2.90 9.34 -6.33
N ASN A 77 -1.81 9.69 -7.01
CA ASN A 77 -1.88 10.19 -8.39
C ASN A 77 -2.44 9.17 -9.39
N ASP A 78 -2.07 7.90 -9.26
CA ASP A 78 -2.56 6.85 -10.15
C ASP A 78 -3.96 6.38 -9.80
N MET A 79 -4.37 6.54 -8.54
CA MET A 79 -5.63 6.02 -8.03
C MET A 79 -6.77 7.04 -7.99
N LYS A 80 -6.50 8.35 -8.07
CA LYS A 80 -7.52 9.41 -7.92
C LYS A 80 -8.70 9.27 -8.87
N THR A 81 -8.46 8.88 -10.12
CA THR A 81 -9.52 8.64 -11.11
C THR A 81 -10.46 7.54 -10.62
N TYR A 82 -9.91 6.38 -10.23
CA TYR A 82 -10.71 5.21 -9.85
C TYR A 82 -11.37 5.36 -8.48
N ILE A 83 -10.76 6.12 -7.57
CA ILE A 83 -11.37 6.45 -6.27
C ILE A 83 -12.66 7.26 -6.46
N LYS A 84 -12.75 8.06 -7.54
CA LYS A 84 -13.85 9.00 -7.78
C LYS A 84 -14.89 8.52 -8.78
N ASP A 85 -14.59 7.50 -9.57
CA ASP A 85 -15.40 7.12 -10.74
C ASP A 85 -16.60 6.20 -10.43
N GLY A 86 -16.86 5.90 -9.16
CA GLY A 86 -17.94 5.03 -8.71
C GLY A 86 -17.66 3.53 -8.87
N SER A 87 -16.43 3.12 -9.22
CA SER A 87 -16.04 1.70 -9.27
C SER A 87 -15.97 1.03 -7.89
N GLY A 88 -15.86 1.82 -6.82
CA GLY A 88 -15.63 1.33 -5.46
C GLY A 88 -14.15 1.03 -5.18
N ALA A 89 -13.22 1.58 -5.97
CA ALA A 89 -11.80 1.47 -5.69
C ALA A 89 -11.39 2.33 -4.48
N GLN A 90 -10.50 1.79 -3.65
CA GLN A 90 -9.89 2.49 -2.52
C GLN A 90 -8.39 2.17 -2.48
N ALA A 91 -7.54 3.14 -2.18
CA ALA A 91 -6.11 2.89 -2.01
C ALA A 91 -5.66 3.39 -0.64
N SER A 92 -4.59 2.79 -0.12
CA SER A 92 -3.84 3.32 1.00
C SER A 92 -2.36 3.29 0.68
N LEU A 93 -1.59 4.26 1.16
CA LEU A 93 -0.14 4.22 1.09
C LEU A 93 0.45 5.11 2.18
N TRP A 94 1.74 5.40 2.12
CA TRP A 94 2.43 6.36 2.97
C TRP A 94 3.13 7.39 2.10
N ASP A 95 3.66 8.44 2.72
CA ASP A 95 4.50 9.43 2.04
C ASP A 95 5.82 8.77 1.61
N VAL A 96 5.89 8.35 0.34
CA VAL A 96 7.04 7.64 -0.23
C VAL A 96 8.26 8.54 -0.41
N GLU A 97 8.06 9.84 -0.59
CA GLU A 97 9.16 10.82 -0.66
C GLU A 97 9.82 10.95 0.72
N ASN A 98 9.01 11.10 1.78
CA ASN A 98 9.53 11.12 3.14
C ASN A 98 10.16 9.79 3.52
N PHE A 99 9.60 8.67 3.07
CA PHE A 99 10.22 7.34 3.26
C PHE A 99 11.64 7.29 2.69
N GLY A 100 11.84 7.75 1.45
CA GLY A 100 13.15 7.82 0.83
C GLY A 100 14.11 8.76 1.57
N TYR A 101 13.65 9.96 1.92
CA TYR A 101 14.43 10.94 2.68
C TYR A 101 14.92 10.36 4.02
N VAL A 102 14.00 9.84 4.83
CA VAL A 102 14.29 9.28 6.15
C VAL A 102 15.27 8.11 6.04
N SER A 103 15.09 7.23 5.05
CA SER A 103 15.96 6.07 4.85
C SER A 103 17.42 6.48 4.63
N VAL A 104 17.66 7.49 3.78
CA VAL A 104 19.01 8.01 3.54
C VAL A 104 19.60 8.70 4.77
N GLN A 105 18.79 9.48 5.50
CA GLN A 105 19.25 10.15 6.73
C GLN A 105 19.62 9.17 7.84
N ILE A 106 18.85 8.10 7.98
CA ILE A 106 19.15 7.03 8.94
C ILE A 106 20.44 6.31 8.52
N ALA A 107 20.58 5.92 7.24
CA ALA A 107 21.80 5.29 6.75
C ALA A 107 23.04 6.15 7.01
N ASN A 108 22.97 7.45 6.71
CA ASN A 108 24.03 8.41 7.01
C ASN A 108 24.35 8.47 8.52
N SER A 109 23.32 8.45 9.37
CA SER A 109 23.48 8.48 10.82
C SER A 109 24.14 7.22 11.39
N ILE A 110 23.90 6.07 10.78
CA ILE A 110 24.58 4.81 11.13
C ILE A 110 26.04 4.87 10.69
N VAL A 111 26.29 5.16 9.41
CA VAL A 111 27.62 5.01 8.81
C VAL A 111 28.58 6.11 9.29
N ASN A 112 28.14 7.36 9.28
CA ASN A 112 29.01 8.51 9.50
C ASN A 112 28.98 9.02 10.95
N LYS A 113 27.83 8.87 11.64
CA LYS A 113 27.69 9.31 13.04
C LYS A 113 27.75 8.18 14.05
N LYS A 114 27.90 6.93 13.58
CA LYS A 114 28.01 5.71 14.41
C LYS A 114 26.86 5.58 15.42
N GLN A 115 25.66 6.04 15.08
CA GLN A 115 24.51 5.96 15.98
C GLN A 115 24.08 4.51 16.21
N SER A 116 23.64 4.21 17.43
CA SER A 116 23.17 2.88 17.82
C SER A 116 21.91 2.47 17.05
N VAL A 117 21.90 1.22 16.61
CA VAL A 117 20.74 0.55 16.00
C VAL A 117 20.15 -0.51 16.95
N LYS A 118 20.41 -0.42 18.26
CA LYS A 118 19.77 -1.29 19.25
C LYS A 118 18.31 -0.87 19.45
N VAL A 119 17.44 -1.83 19.73
CA VAL A 119 16.04 -1.56 20.07
C VAL A 119 15.95 -0.55 21.22
N GLY A 120 15.07 0.44 21.07
CA GLY A 120 14.90 1.55 22.01
C GLY A 120 15.81 2.77 21.72
N ALA A 121 16.87 2.61 20.91
CA ALA A 121 17.73 3.73 20.55
C ALA A 121 16.97 4.81 19.74
N LYS A 122 17.31 6.07 19.99
CA LYS A 122 16.92 7.20 19.14
C LYS A 122 17.95 7.39 18.03
N ILE A 123 17.49 7.40 16.79
CA ILE A 123 18.33 7.61 15.60
C ILE A 123 17.90 8.88 14.88
N ALA A 124 18.85 9.68 14.42
CA ALA A 124 18.54 10.91 13.70
C ALA A 124 17.93 10.58 12.32
N SER A 125 16.80 11.20 12.02
CA SER A 125 16.06 11.02 10.76
C SER A 125 16.08 12.27 9.88
N GLY A 126 16.81 13.32 10.31
CA GLY A 126 16.96 14.57 9.57
C GLY A 126 15.83 15.56 9.87
N LYS A 127 16.08 16.85 9.57
CA LYS A 127 15.10 17.92 9.83
C LYS A 127 13.89 17.86 8.87
N GLY A 128 14.08 17.28 7.69
CA GLY A 128 13.05 17.15 6.65
C GLY A 128 12.05 16.02 6.89
N ASP A 129 12.21 15.24 7.96
CA ASP A 129 11.31 14.14 8.33
C ASP A 129 10.01 14.66 8.95
N LYS A 130 9.29 15.53 8.22
CA LYS A 130 8.04 16.18 8.64
C LYS A 130 8.10 16.77 10.06
N GLY A 131 9.27 17.29 10.44
CA GLY A 131 9.54 17.84 11.79
C GLY A 131 10.02 16.84 12.84
N LEU A 132 9.93 15.53 12.59
CA LEU A 132 10.46 14.47 13.44
C LEU A 132 11.98 14.39 13.25
N LYS A 133 12.76 15.04 14.13
CA LYS A 133 14.23 15.06 14.02
C LYS A 133 14.90 13.71 14.31
N THR A 134 14.19 12.83 15.01
CA THR A 134 14.65 11.52 15.44
C THR A 134 13.53 10.50 15.40
N ARG A 135 13.88 9.24 15.15
CA ARG A 135 12.97 8.09 15.24
C ARG A 135 13.49 7.05 16.23
N THR A 136 12.63 6.13 16.62
CA THR A 136 12.97 5.04 17.56
C THR A 136 13.24 3.76 16.78
N VAL A 137 14.32 3.08 17.12
CA VAL A 137 14.59 1.74 16.63
C VAL A 137 13.72 0.73 17.39
N THR A 138 13.00 -0.10 16.67
CA THR A 138 12.05 -1.07 17.20
C THR A 138 12.45 -2.49 16.79
N LYS A 139 11.93 -3.50 17.49
CA LYS A 139 12.12 -4.89 17.10
C LYS A 139 11.13 -5.22 15.98
N GLY A 140 11.66 -5.55 14.81
CA GLY A 140 10.91 -5.98 13.64
C GLY A 140 10.85 -7.49 13.49
N ALA A 141 10.28 -7.94 12.36
CA ALA A 141 10.09 -9.36 12.07
C ALA A 141 11.38 -10.06 11.59
N VAL A 142 12.22 -9.33 10.84
CA VAL A 142 13.45 -9.84 10.23
C VAL A 142 14.70 -9.21 10.85
N GLY A 143 14.54 -8.10 11.58
CA GLY A 143 15.62 -7.37 12.22
C GLY A 143 15.09 -6.16 12.96
N ASN A 144 15.98 -5.25 13.34
CA ASN A 144 15.55 -3.98 13.93
C ASN A 144 15.00 -3.06 12.82
N GLU A 145 13.91 -2.35 13.12
CA GLU A 145 13.17 -1.55 12.15
C GLU A 145 12.95 -0.13 12.68
N VAL A 146 12.81 0.81 11.76
CA VAL A 146 12.35 2.17 12.05
C VAL A 146 11.07 2.40 11.24
N ILE A 147 9.95 2.58 11.93
CA ILE A 147 8.64 2.75 11.31
C ILE A 147 8.48 4.21 10.89
N LEU A 148 8.10 4.45 9.62
CA LEU A 148 7.85 5.79 9.09
C LEU A 148 6.60 6.43 9.73
N GLY A 149 5.55 5.65 9.90
CA GLY A 149 4.28 6.12 10.41
C GLY A 149 3.12 5.26 9.89
N PRO A 150 1.88 5.62 10.22
CA PRO A 150 0.71 4.95 9.67
C PRO A 150 0.57 5.19 8.17
N ALA A 151 -0.10 4.26 7.48
CA ALA A 151 -0.57 4.50 6.13
C ALA A 151 -1.74 5.49 6.13
N THR A 152 -1.81 6.33 5.11
CA THR A 152 -2.92 7.19 4.77
C THR A 152 -3.89 6.43 3.89
N VAL A 153 -5.17 6.44 4.27
CA VAL A 153 -6.26 5.99 3.40
C VAL A 153 -6.65 7.13 2.46
N PHE A 154 -6.57 6.89 1.15
CA PHE A 154 -7.00 7.85 0.16
C PHE A 154 -8.50 7.69 -0.11
N THR A 155 -9.20 8.82 -0.08
CA THR A 155 -10.64 8.96 -0.25
C THR A 155 -10.91 10.06 -1.27
N ALA A 156 -12.12 10.11 -1.83
CA ALA A 156 -12.51 11.18 -2.74
C ALA A 156 -12.32 12.59 -2.14
N ALA A 157 -12.40 12.72 -0.80
CA ALA A 157 -12.27 13.98 -0.09
C ALA A 157 -10.81 14.45 0.12
N ASN A 158 -9.83 13.54 0.09
CA ASN A 158 -8.43 13.88 0.41
C ASN A 158 -7.44 13.56 -0.71
N VAL A 159 -7.78 12.75 -1.71
CA VAL A 159 -6.80 12.25 -2.68
C VAL A 159 -6.13 13.36 -3.50
N ASP A 160 -6.82 14.47 -3.76
CA ASP A 160 -6.26 15.63 -4.48
C ASP A 160 -5.27 16.46 -3.65
N GLN A 161 -5.15 16.20 -2.35
CA GLN A 161 -4.20 16.87 -1.47
C GLN A 161 -2.78 16.28 -1.59
N PHE A 162 -2.64 15.17 -2.32
CA PHE A 162 -1.39 14.45 -2.49
C PHE A 162 -0.93 14.53 -3.94
N ASN A 163 0.39 14.66 -4.14
CA ASN A 163 0.99 14.77 -5.46
C ASN A 163 2.21 13.85 -5.59
N PHE A 164 2.02 12.56 -5.31
CA PHE A 164 3.00 11.50 -5.50
C PHE A 164 2.32 10.22 -5.99
#